data_AF-A0A0S6TZU3-F1
#
_entry.id   AF-A0A0S6TZU3-F1
#
_cell.length_a   1.000
_cell.length_b   1.000
_cell.length_c   1.000
_cell.angle_alpha   90.00
_cell.angle_beta   90.00
_cell.angle_gamma   90.00
#
_symmetry.space_group_name_H-M   'P 1'
#
loop_
_entity.id
_entity.type
_entity.pdbx_description
1 polymer ?
#
loop_
_entity_poly.entity_id
_entity_poly.type
_entity_poly.pdbx_seq_one_letter_code
_entity_poly.pdbx_strand_id
1 'polypeptide(L)'
;MGVEYIAYFILAIFLLFVIVKIFSWPLKVLLSLIGNAILGTVLLLILNVVGGAFNFYIGINIWTALIAGFFGIPGVIFLIIFKLFL
;
A
#
# COMPACT_ATOMS: atom_id res chain seq x y z
N MET A 1 37.45 -14.87 31.66
CA MET A 1 36.40 -14.13 30.90
C MET A 1 35.13 -14.96 31.01
N GLY A 2 34.27 -14.58 31.95
CA GLY A 2 33.17 -15.42 32.45
C GLY A 2 32.03 -15.58 31.45
N VAL A 3 31.32 -16.68 31.57
CA VAL A 3 30.18 -17.12 30.73
C VAL A 3 29.10 -16.03 30.55
N GLU A 4 29.03 -15.07 31.47
CA GLU A 4 28.16 -13.90 31.46
C GLU A 4 28.28 -13.05 30.19
N TYR A 5 29.51 -12.81 29.69
CA TYR A 5 29.72 -12.01 28.48
C TYR A 5 29.13 -12.68 27.23
N ILE A 6 29.15 -14.02 27.19
CA ILE A 6 28.56 -14.80 26.10
C ILE A 6 27.03 -14.65 26.12
N ALA A 7 26.42 -14.68 27.31
CA ALA A 7 24.98 -14.49 27.47
C ALA A 7 24.52 -13.09 27.03
N TYR A 8 25.25 -12.03 27.41
CA TYR A 8 24.95 -10.67 26.96
C TYR A 8 25.09 -10.51 25.44
N PHE A 9 26.08 -11.15 24.84
CA PHE A 9 26.28 -11.10 23.38
C PHE A 9 25.14 -11.78 22.61
N ILE A 10 24.69 -12.95 23.08
CA ILE A 10 23.54 -13.65 22.50
C ILE A 10 22.26 -12.80 22.64
N LEU A 11 22.04 -12.20 23.81
CA LEU A 11 20.90 -11.33 24.06
C LEU A 11 20.92 -10.10 23.13
N ALA A 12 22.07 -9.46 22.96
CA ALA A 12 22.22 -8.30 22.07
C ALA A 12 21.91 -8.64 20.61
N ILE A 13 22.41 -9.77 20.10
CA ILE A 13 22.11 -10.24 18.74
C ILE A 13 20.62 -10.54 18.58
N PHE A 14 20.01 -11.17 19.58
CA PHE A 14 18.58 -11.48 19.56
C PHE A 14 17.73 -10.19 19.50
N LEU A 15 18.02 -9.21 20.36
CA LEU A 15 17.32 -7.91 20.33
C LEU A 15 17.52 -7.18 18.99
N LEU A 16 18.74 -7.18 18.46
CA LEU A 16 19.03 -6.57 17.16
C LEU A 16 18.18 -7.22 16.06
N PHE A 17 18.09 -8.54 16.04
CA PHE A 17 17.29 -9.28 15.06
C PHE A 17 15.80 -8.91 15.14
N VAL A 18 15.26 -8.79 16.36
CA VAL A 18 13.85 -8.39 16.58
C VAL A 18 13.61 -6.97 16.06
N ILE A 19 14.50 -6.02 16.38
CA ILE A 19 14.40 -4.63 15.92
C ILE A 19 14.41 -4.59 14.38
N VAL A 20 15.41 -5.22 13.76
CA VAL A 20 15.53 -5.23 12.28
C VAL A 20 14.27 -5.81 11.64
N LYS A 21 13.71 -6.90 12.20
CA LYS A 21 12.51 -7.54 11.66
C LYS A 21 11.26 -6.66 11.81
N ILE A 22 11.10 -5.97 12.93
CA ILE A 22 10.00 -5.03 13.17
C ILE A 22 10.06 -3.87 12.18
N PHE A 23 11.25 -3.33 11.88
CA PHE A 23 11.41 -2.22 10.94
C PHE A 23 11.33 -2.66 9.46
N SER A 24 11.71 -3.90 9.15
CA SER A 24 11.65 -4.43 7.78
C SER A 24 10.22 -4.69 7.29
N TRP A 25 9.31 -5.02 8.21
CA TRP A 25 7.90 -5.26 7.90
C TRP A 25 7.15 -4.02 7.33
N PRO A 26 7.18 -2.83 7.96
CA PRO A 26 6.50 -1.63 7.43
C PRO A 26 7.13 -1.13 6.13
N LEU A 27 8.45 -1.29 5.95
CA LEU A 27 9.10 -0.99 4.68
C LEU A 27 8.50 -1.82 3.53
N LYS A 28 8.32 -3.13 3.73
CA LYS A 28 7.71 -4.00 2.72
C LYS A 28 6.28 -3.59 2.39
N VAL A 29 5.50 -3.16 3.38
CA VAL A 29 4.13 -2.65 3.19
C VAL A 29 4.13 -1.32 2.43
N LEU A 30 5.07 -0.43 2.74
CA LEU A 30 5.16 0.85 2.03
C LEU A 30 5.49 0.65 0.54
N LEU A 31 6.41 -0.27 0.23
CA LEU A 31 6.71 -0.62 -1.16
C LEU A 31 5.50 -1.26 -1.87
N SER A 32 4.73 -2.12 -1.20
CA SER A 32 3.53 -2.71 -1.82
C SER A 32 2.43 -1.68 -2.03
N LEU A 33 2.29 -0.69 -1.14
CA LEU A 33 1.36 0.43 -1.31
C LEU A 33 1.70 1.29 -2.52
N ILE A 34 2.99 1.55 -2.77
CA ILE A 34 3.42 2.29 -3.97
C ILE A 34 3.04 1.53 -5.24
N GLY A 35 3.33 0.22 -5.29
CA GLY A 35 2.95 -0.63 -6.42
C GLY A 35 1.44 -0.64 -6.67
N ASN A 36 0.65 -0.80 -5.61
CA ASN A 36 -0.81 -0.75 -5.69
C ASN A 36 -1.30 0.63 -6.14
N ALA A 37 -0.74 1.73 -5.62
CA ALA A 37 -1.11 3.08 -6.04
C ALA A 37 -0.88 3.28 -7.55
N ILE A 38 0.26 2.82 -8.08
CA ILE A 38 0.55 2.89 -9.51
C ILE A 38 -0.50 2.11 -10.32
N LEU A 39 -0.80 0.86 -9.92
CA LEU A 39 -1.82 0.04 -10.57
C LEU A 39 -3.21 0.70 -10.52
N GLY A 40 -3.57 1.27 -9.38
CA GLY A 40 -4.83 1.98 -9.22
C GLY A 40 -4.91 3.25 -10.04
N THR A 41 -3.83 4.01 -10.17
CA THR A 41 -3.75 5.15 -11.09
C THR A 41 -3.97 4.71 -12.53
N VAL A 42 -3.36 3.61 -12.96
CA VAL A 42 -3.56 3.05 -14.31
C VAL A 42 -5.03 2.66 -14.52
N LEU A 43 -5.64 1.98 -13.55
CA LEU A 43 -7.07 1.62 -13.61
C LEU A 43 -7.97 2.85 -13.69
N LEU A 44 -7.71 3.88 -12.89
CA LEU A 44 -8.48 5.13 -12.90
C LEU A 44 -8.28 5.94 -14.19
N LEU A 45 -7.09 5.90 -14.78
CA LEU A 45 -6.84 6.51 -16.09
C LEU A 45 -7.71 5.85 -17.16
N ILE A 46 -7.73 4.52 -17.21
CA ILE A 46 -8.57 3.77 -18.15
C ILE A 46 -10.04 4.12 -17.92
N LEU A 47 -10.48 4.15 -16.65
CA LEU A 47 -11.83 4.53 -16.29
C LEU A 47 -12.17 5.94 -16.76
N ASN A 48 -11.30 6.93 -16.56
CA ASN A 48 -11.56 8.31 -16.95
C ASN A 48 -11.57 8.49 -18.47
N VAL A 49 -10.79 7.71 -19.23
CA VAL A 49 -10.84 7.72 -20.69
C VAL A 49 -12.17 7.15 -21.20
N VAL A 50 -12.60 6.00 -20.67
CA VAL A 50 -13.86 5.35 -21.07
C VAL A 50 -15.07 6.16 -20.55
N GLY A 51 -15.01 6.59 -19.30
CA GLY A 51 -16.04 7.38 -18.62
C GLY A 51 -16.16 8.81 -19.14
N GLY A 52 -15.10 9.36 -19.73
CA GLY A 52 -15.12 10.69 -20.35
C GLY A 52 -16.14 10.80 -21.49
N ALA A 53 -16.40 9.71 -22.22
CA ALA A 53 -17.47 9.65 -23.21
C ALA A 53 -18.87 9.87 -22.61
N PHE A 54 -19.03 9.62 -21.30
CA PHE A 54 -20.26 9.80 -20.53
C PHE A 54 -20.19 11.04 -19.61
N ASN A 55 -19.23 11.96 -19.81
CA ASN A 55 -18.94 13.08 -18.91
C ASN A 55 -18.66 12.66 -17.46
N PHE A 56 -18.16 11.43 -17.26
CA PHE A 56 -17.86 10.88 -15.95
C PHE A 56 -16.34 10.83 -15.72
N TYR A 57 -15.89 11.46 -14.64
CA TYR A 57 -14.47 11.54 -14.29
C TYR A 57 -14.30 11.29 -12.79
N ILE A 58 -13.38 10.42 -12.39
CA ILE A 58 -12.96 10.26 -10.99
C ILE A 58 -11.62 10.97 -10.79
N GLY A 59 -11.50 11.74 -9.71
CA GLY A 59 -10.24 12.41 -9.37
C GLY A 59 -9.15 11.38 -9.10
N ILE A 60 -8.00 11.52 -9.75
CA ILE A 60 -6.84 10.66 -9.55
C ILE A 60 -5.98 11.29 -8.45
N ASN A 61 -6.07 10.74 -7.24
CA ASN A 61 -5.28 11.17 -6.09
C ASN A 61 -4.77 9.95 -5.32
N ILE A 62 -3.97 10.18 -4.27
CA ILE A 62 -3.37 9.07 -3.52
C ILE A 62 -4.41 8.14 -2.90
N TRP A 63 -5.55 8.68 -2.45
CA TRP A 63 -6.62 7.91 -1.83
C TRP A 63 -7.39 7.08 -2.86
N THR A 64 -7.83 7.69 -3.96
CA THR A 64 -8.58 6.98 -5.01
C THR A 64 -7.68 5.95 -5.72
N ALA A 65 -6.41 6.26 -5.95
CA ALA A 65 -5.45 5.33 -6.53
C ALA A 65 -5.15 4.15 -5.58
N LEU A 66 -5.00 4.38 -4.28
CA LEU A 66 -4.81 3.28 -3.33
C LEU A 66 -6.06 2.41 -3.21
N ILE A 67 -7.27 2.99 -3.22
CA ILE A 67 -8.52 2.22 -3.17
C ILE A 67 -8.68 1.38 -4.45
N ALA A 68 -8.54 2.00 -5.63
CA ALA A 68 -8.63 1.30 -6.90
C ALA A 68 -7.51 0.26 -7.07
N GLY A 69 -6.31 0.54 -6.56
CA GLY A 69 -5.14 -0.30 -6.69
C GLY A 69 -5.14 -1.51 -5.75
N PHE A 70 -5.52 -1.29 -4.48
CA PHE A 70 -5.57 -2.34 -3.47
C PHE A 70 -6.73 -3.30 -3.72
N PHE A 71 -7.91 -2.76 -4.05
CA PHE A 71 -9.12 -3.57 -4.29
C PHE A 71 -9.31 -3.95 -5.76
N GLY A 72 -8.55 -3.38 -6.70
CA GLY A 72 -8.68 -3.66 -8.13
C GLY A 72 -10.04 -3.24 -8.69
N ILE A 73 -10.65 -4.13 -9.48
CA ILE A 73 -11.98 -3.93 -10.10
C ILE A 73 -13.07 -3.63 -9.04
N PRO A 74 -13.21 -4.40 -7.94
CA PRO A 74 -14.10 -4.04 -6.83
C PRO A 74 -13.90 -2.60 -6.32
N GLY A 75 -12.66 -2.15 -6.20
CA GLY A 75 -12.32 -0.80 -5.76
C GLY A 75 -12.79 0.27 -6.75
N VAL A 76 -12.59 0.03 -8.04
CA VAL A 76 -13.09 0.92 -9.11
C VAL A 76 -14.61 1.01 -9.08
N ILE A 77 -15.32 -0.12 -8.95
CA ILE A 77 -16.79 -0.14 -8.84
C ILE A 77 -17.25 0.67 -7.61
N PHE A 78 -16.59 0.47 -6.47
CA PHE A 78 -16.88 1.24 -5.26
C PHE A 78 -16.72 2.75 -5.50
N LEU A 79 -15.63 3.19 -6.14
CA LEU A 79 -15.40 4.60 -6.42
C LEU A 79 -16.42 5.18 -7.40
N ILE A 80 -16.89 4.39 -8.37
CA ILE A 80 -17.96 4.79 -9.28
C ILE A 80 -19.24 5.03 -8.50
N ILE A 81 -19.65 4.05 -7.67
CA ILE A 81 -20.85 4.17 -6.82
C ILE A 81 -20.70 5.38 -5.90
N PHE A 82 -19.57 5.51 -5.21
CA PHE A 82 -19.30 6.61 -4.29
C PHE A 82 -19.45 7.97 -4.96
N LYS A 83 -18.98 8.11 -6.21
CA LYS A 83 -19.12 9.35 -6.98
C LYS A 83 -20.53 9.59 -7.54
N LEU A 84 -21.34 8.54 -7.72
CA LEU A 84 -22.72 8.70 -8.18
C LEU A 84 -23.68 9.11 -7.06
N PHE A 85 -23.36 8.76 -5.81
CA PHE A 85 -24.20 9.04 -4.64
C PHE A 85 -23.83 10.34 -3.90
N LEU A 86 -22.65 10.91 -4.16
CA LEU A 86 -22.15 12.15 -3.56
C LEU A 86 -22.02 13.25 -4.62
#